data_AF-A0A8J5XSU0-F1
#
_entry.id   AF-A0A8J5XSU0-F1
#
_cell.length_a   1.000
_cell.length_b   1.000
_cell.length_c   1.000
_cell.angle_alpha   90.00
_cell.angle_beta   90.00
_cell.angle_gamma   90.00
#
_symmetry.space_group_name_H-M   'P 1'
#
loop_
_entity.id
_entity.type
_entity.pdbx_description
1 polymer ?
#
loop_
_entity_poly.entity_id
_entity_poly.type
_entity_poly.pdbx_seq_one_letter_code
_entity_poly.pdbx_strand_id
1 'polypeptide(L)'
;MSDERSRFDAIVARVVATMPDEDTRASIEKTLTERWERPPMEKLEQVLRRKLSINDARRILFLPEVDDFFDYAVAFSQRPPGCPPEHPLSKIQPLFMGMLYMVHREDERLMRAFVVRAGGLRTLVGLLADDNVYIVSQALDTLYSLTGLFDWHADPPSDRPLLQCMADLAHADVGFVRALEGCFENRFPGCSFRALTILAFWLGLIRFFFCKGRVLRLGPDVLDLLHRWSVRRDGVGEDELKLACALHDDFARFPLDDGAARSGDSSLTTERPENLELATAALPAAVQATPARAAGGVAGSAAVEPPLPSAPVPIAKAAGADAQHWSSDVLDELDD
;
A
#
# COMPACT_ATOMS: atom_id res chain seq x y z
N MET A 1 26.21 -5.55 -21.53
CA MET A 1 25.53 -4.59 -22.44
C MET A 1 24.49 -5.27 -23.35
N SER A 2 24.84 -6.28 -24.17
CA SER A 2 23.81 -6.95 -25.02
C SER A 2 22.68 -7.60 -24.21
N ASP A 3 22.99 -8.19 -23.05
CA ASP A 3 21.99 -8.87 -22.20
C ASP A 3 21.02 -7.88 -21.50
N GLU A 4 21.55 -6.81 -20.89
CA GLU A 4 20.73 -5.78 -20.22
C GLU A 4 19.81 -5.06 -21.20
N ARG A 5 20.27 -4.79 -22.43
CA ARG A 5 19.43 -4.18 -23.44
C ARG A 5 18.29 -5.11 -23.85
N SER A 6 18.56 -6.38 -24.08
CA SER A 6 17.51 -7.35 -24.39
C SER A 6 16.48 -7.49 -23.26
N ARG A 7 16.92 -7.41 -21.99
CA ARG A 7 16.00 -7.41 -20.84
C ARG A 7 15.15 -6.13 -20.78
N PHE A 8 15.74 -4.97 -21.11
CA PHE A 8 14.99 -3.72 -21.23
C PHE A 8 13.95 -3.79 -22.36
N ASP A 9 14.33 -4.26 -23.55
CA ASP A 9 13.41 -4.38 -24.68
C ASP A 9 12.23 -5.31 -24.34
N ALA A 10 12.47 -6.38 -23.58
CA ALA A 10 11.40 -7.26 -23.08
C ALA A 10 10.45 -6.56 -22.09
N ILE A 11 10.96 -5.66 -21.25
CA ILE A 11 10.13 -4.83 -20.36
C ILE A 11 9.24 -3.90 -21.18
N VAL A 12 9.82 -3.18 -22.15
CA VAL A 12 9.07 -2.26 -23.00
C VAL A 12 7.96 -3.00 -23.72
N ALA A 13 8.27 -4.14 -24.35
CA ALA A 13 7.28 -4.97 -25.04
C ALA A 13 6.13 -5.40 -24.10
N ARG A 14 6.44 -5.78 -22.85
CA ARG A 14 5.43 -6.15 -21.84
C ARG A 14 4.54 -4.97 -21.48
N VAL A 15 5.11 -3.80 -21.21
CA VAL A 15 4.35 -2.60 -20.81
C VAL A 15 3.45 -2.16 -21.97
N VAL A 16 4.00 -2.03 -23.17
CA VAL A 16 3.30 -1.61 -24.39
C VAL A 16 2.15 -2.55 -24.73
N ALA A 17 2.30 -3.86 -24.51
CA ALA A 17 1.23 -4.84 -24.74
C ALA A 17 -0.03 -4.62 -23.87
N THR A 18 0.09 -3.91 -22.74
CA THR A 18 -1.04 -3.62 -21.85
C THR A 18 -1.77 -2.32 -22.20
N MET A 19 -1.27 -1.55 -23.18
CA MET A 19 -1.81 -0.24 -23.53
C MET A 19 -2.96 -0.34 -24.56
N PRO A 20 -3.99 0.51 -24.43
CA PRO A 20 -5.26 0.35 -25.14
C PRO A 20 -5.17 0.66 -26.64
N ASP A 21 -4.37 1.66 -27.03
CA ASP A 21 -4.28 2.16 -28.40
C ASP A 21 -2.82 2.36 -28.86
N GLU A 22 -2.63 2.50 -30.17
CA GLU A 22 -1.32 2.54 -30.80
C GLU A 22 -0.54 3.84 -30.52
N ASP A 23 -1.24 4.97 -30.36
CA ASP A 23 -0.61 6.25 -30.09
C ASP A 23 -0.02 6.28 -28.65
N THR A 24 -0.79 5.78 -27.68
CA THR A 24 -0.34 5.59 -26.29
C THR A 24 0.84 4.62 -26.23
N ARG A 25 0.81 3.52 -27.00
CA ARG A 25 1.91 2.56 -27.11
C ARG A 25 3.20 3.20 -27.59
N ALA A 26 3.14 3.90 -28.72
CA ALA A 26 4.30 4.55 -29.31
C ALA A 26 4.87 5.63 -28.38
N SER A 27 4.00 6.38 -27.70
CA SER A 27 4.41 7.43 -26.76
C SER A 27 5.14 6.87 -25.52
N ILE A 28 4.62 5.79 -24.94
CA ILE A 28 5.25 5.12 -23.80
C ILE A 28 6.55 4.44 -24.21
N GLU A 29 6.58 3.75 -25.35
CA GLU A 29 7.80 3.11 -25.89
C GLU A 29 8.92 4.14 -26.09
N LYS A 30 8.58 5.27 -26.73
CA LYS A 30 9.51 6.39 -26.93
C LYS A 30 10.04 6.90 -25.60
N THR A 31 9.14 7.21 -24.65
CA THR A 31 9.51 7.75 -23.33
C THR A 31 10.44 6.80 -22.59
N LEU A 32 10.09 5.51 -22.49
CA LEU A 32 10.92 4.53 -21.78
C LEU A 32 12.30 4.38 -22.44
N THR A 33 12.34 4.39 -23.77
CA THR A 33 13.60 4.31 -24.54
C THR A 33 14.47 5.54 -24.31
N GLU A 34 13.90 6.74 -24.33
CA GLU A 34 14.63 7.98 -24.07
C GLU A 34 15.18 8.02 -22.64
N ARG A 35 14.39 7.59 -21.65
CA ARG A 35 14.83 7.52 -20.24
C ARG A 35 15.88 6.42 -20.03
N TRP A 36 15.84 5.33 -20.79
CA TRP A 36 16.91 4.33 -20.79
C TRP A 36 18.20 4.90 -21.38
N GLU A 37 18.13 5.58 -22.52
CA GLU A 37 19.33 6.13 -23.17
C GLU A 37 19.95 7.28 -22.39
N ARG A 38 19.11 8.16 -21.84
CA ARG A 38 19.52 9.38 -21.14
C ARG A 38 18.77 9.53 -19.80
N PRO A 39 19.10 8.71 -18.78
CA PRO A 39 18.53 8.88 -17.46
C PRO A 39 18.87 10.29 -16.91
N PRO A 40 18.00 10.91 -16.09
CA PRO A 40 18.22 12.25 -15.55
C PRO A 40 19.26 12.24 -14.42
N MET A 41 20.52 11.96 -14.75
CA MET A 41 21.60 11.66 -13.82
C MET A 41 21.78 12.71 -12.72
N GLU A 42 21.84 13.99 -13.10
CA GLU A 42 22.05 15.07 -12.13
C GLU A 42 20.97 15.11 -11.05
N LYS A 43 19.70 15.00 -11.46
CA LYS A 43 18.55 15.00 -10.54
C LYS A 43 18.50 13.71 -9.71
N LEU A 44 18.85 12.57 -10.30
CA LEU A 44 18.95 11.28 -9.60
C LEU A 44 20.00 11.32 -8.49
N GLU A 45 21.20 11.80 -8.78
CA GLU A 45 22.28 11.89 -7.80
C GLU A 45 21.95 12.87 -6.66
N GLN A 46 21.25 13.97 -6.97
CA GLN A 46 20.77 14.93 -5.96
C GLN A 46 19.74 14.31 -5.01
N VAL A 47 18.76 13.58 -5.55
CA VAL A 47 17.71 12.93 -4.74
C VAL A 47 18.26 11.76 -3.93
N LEU A 48 19.03 10.88 -4.57
CA LEU A 48 19.59 9.68 -3.94
C LEU A 48 20.84 9.98 -3.10
N ARG A 49 21.33 11.22 -3.15
CA ARG A 49 22.48 11.73 -2.37
C ARG A 49 23.75 10.88 -2.54
N ARG A 50 23.93 10.30 -3.73
CA ARG A 50 25.10 9.47 -4.08
C ARG A 50 25.40 9.60 -5.56
N LYS A 51 26.68 9.43 -5.91
CA LYS A 51 27.09 9.36 -7.32
C LYS A 51 26.64 8.05 -7.94
N LEU A 52 26.20 8.10 -9.19
CA LEU A 52 25.66 6.96 -9.93
C LEU A 52 26.34 6.87 -11.29
N SER A 53 26.64 5.65 -11.73
CA SER A 53 26.91 5.43 -13.14
C SER A 53 25.59 5.39 -13.93
N ILE A 54 25.66 5.59 -15.25
CA ILE A 54 24.50 5.43 -16.13
C ILE A 54 23.90 4.02 -16.00
N ASN A 55 24.75 3.00 -15.81
CA ASN A 55 24.31 1.63 -15.62
C ASN A 55 23.57 1.45 -14.28
N ASP A 56 24.01 2.11 -13.21
CA ASP A 56 23.28 2.10 -11.93
C ASP A 56 21.90 2.72 -12.08
N ALA A 57 21.80 3.86 -12.76
CA ALA A 57 20.51 4.53 -13.02
C ALA A 57 19.56 3.65 -13.85
N ARG A 58 20.08 3.03 -14.93
CA ARG A 58 19.30 2.09 -15.76
C ARG A 58 18.83 0.88 -14.95
N ARG A 59 19.70 0.32 -14.12
CA ARG A 59 19.39 -0.80 -13.23
C ARG A 59 18.29 -0.41 -12.25
N ILE A 60 18.46 0.66 -11.48
CA ILE A 60 17.48 1.12 -10.49
C ILE A 60 16.11 1.38 -11.15
N LEU A 61 16.08 2.06 -12.29
CA LEU A 61 14.81 2.44 -12.93
C LEU A 61 14.11 1.25 -13.59
N PHE A 62 14.82 0.42 -14.34
CA PHE A 62 14.20 -0.58 -15.23
C PHE A 62 14.44 -2.03 -14.80
N LEU A 63 15.57 -2.32 -14.16
CA LEU A 63 15.96 -3.68 -13.80
C LEU A 63 16.34 -3.77 -12.30
N PRO A 64 15.49 -3.27 -11.38
CA PRO A 64 15.87 -3.16 -9.99
C PRO A 64 16.07 -4.53 -9.36
N GLU A 65 17.05 -4.57 -8.47
CA GLU A 65 17.24 -5.63 -7.51
C GLU A 65 16.52 -5.30 -6.20
N VAL A 66 16.44 -6.29 -5.32
CA VAL A 66 15.72 -6.17 -4.04
C VAL A 66 16.29 -5.07 -3.14
N ASP A 67 17.58 -4.73 -3.28
CA ASP A 67 18.23 -3.62 -2.56
C ASP A 67 17.95 -2.25 -3.18
N ASP A 68 17.59 -2.15 -4.47
CA ASP A 68 17.34 -0.84 -5.10
C ASP A 68 16.04 -0.20 -4.64
N PHE A 69 15.14 -0.96 -4.02
CA PHE A 69 13.89 -0.42 -3.50
C PHE A 69 14.08 0.52 -2.31
N PHE A 70 15.26 0.55 -1.68
CA PHE A 70 15.61 1.63 -0.76
C PHE A 70 15.68 2.98 -1.49
N ASP A 71 16.16 3.02 -2.74
CA ASP A 71 16.17 4.25 -3.54
C ASP A 71 14.75 4.70 -3.91
N TYR A 72 13.81 3.77 -4.11
CA TYR A 72 12.39 4.08 -4.31
C TYR A 72 11.79 4.76 -3.08
N ALA A 73 12.04 4.23 -1.88
CA ALA A 73 11.58 4.87 -0.65
C ALA A 73 12.14 6.29 -0.48
N VAL A 74 13.42 6.52 -0.85
CA VAL A 74 14.02 7.86 -0.86
C VAL A 74 13.32 8.76 -1.89
N ALA A 75 13.10 8.29 -3.12
CA ALA A 75 12.43 9.05 -4.18
C ALA A 75 10.96 9.40 -3.86
N PHE A 76 10.29 8.60 -3.02
CA PHE A 76 8.92 8.83 -2.55
C PHE A 76 8.84 9.67 -1.27
N SER A 77 9.95 10.19 -0.77
CA SER A 77 9.93 11.09 0.37
C SER A 77 9.04 12.30 0.09
N GLN A 78 8.28 12.73 1.10
CA GLN A 78 7.44 13.92 0.98
C GLN A 78 8.31 15.14 0.65
N ARG A 79 7.80 15.97 -0.25
CA ARG A 79 8.42 17.24 -0.59
C ARG A 79 8.31 18.18 0.62
N PRO A 80 9.37 18.93 0.96
CA PRO A 80 9.27 19.96 1.99
C PRO A 80 8.14 20.96 1.65
N PRO A 81 7.36 21.43 2.63
CA PRO A 81 6.33 22.45 2.37
C PRO A 81 6.93 23.69 1.69
N GLY A 82 6.30 24.16 0.59
CA GLY A 82 6.76 25.33 -0.16
C GLY A 82 7.93 25.08 -1.12
N CYS A 83 8.23 23.81 -1.44
CA CYS A 83 9.28 23.47 -2.39
C CYS A 83 9.01 24.05 -3.79
N PRO A 84 10.01 24.65 -4.47
CA PRO A 84 9.82 25.19 -5.81
C PRO A 84 9.53 24.07 -6.83
N PRO A 85 8.81 24.36 -7.93
CA PRO A 85 8.53 23.40 -9.00
C PRO A 85 9.80 22.73 -9.57
N GLU A 86 10.91 23.45 -9.60
CA GLU A 86 12.20 23.01 -10.14
C GLU A 86 12.98 22.08 -9.21
N HIS A 87 12.46 21.80 -8.00
CA HIS A 87 13.14 20.91 -7.06
C HIS A 87 13.36 19.51 -7.67
N PRO A 88 14.53 18.87 -7.46
CA PRO A 88 14.86 17.57 -8.06
C PRO A 88 13.80 16.49 -7.83
N LEU A 89 13.22 16.43 -6.62
CA LEU A 89 12.13 15.49 -6.31
C LEU A 89 10.91 15.68 -7.21
N SER A 90 10.56 16.90 -7.63
CA SER A 90 9.40 17.14 -8.50
C SER A 90 9.54 16.46 -9.86
N LYS A 91 10.77 16.21 -10.32
CA LYS A 91 11.05 15.53 -11.59
C LYS A 91 11.37 14.04 -11.40
N ILE A 92 11.96 13.66 -10.27
CA ILE A 92 12.33 12.26 -9.98
C ILE A 92 11.16 11.46 -9.42
N GLN A 93 10.30 12.04 -8.58
CA GLN A 93 9.21 11.32 -7.94
C GLN A 93 8.17 10.78 -8.96
N PRO A 94 7.68 11.55 -9.96
CA PRO A 94 6.80 11.00 -11.00
C PRO A 94 7.47 9.89 -11.81
N LEU A 95 8.78 10.01 -12.08
CA LEU A 95 9.54 8.98 -12.79
C LEU A 95 9.57 7.67 -11.98
N PHE A 96 9.97 7.71 -10.71
CA PHE A 96 9.99 6.51 -9.87
C PHE A 96 8.61 5.91 -9.67
N MET A 97 7.58 6.75 -9.50
CA MET A 97 6.21 6.28 -9.32
C MET A 97 5.70 5.60 -10.59
N GLY A 98 5.96 6.21 -11.76
CA GLY A 98 5.67 5.61 -13.06
C GLY A 98 6.38 4.27 -13.28
N MET A 99 7.66 4.17 -12.93
CA MET A 99 8.40 2.90 -13.04
C MET A 99 7.86 1.83 -12.08
N LEU A 100 7.58 2.19 -10.82
CA LEU A 100 6.99 1.27 -9.86
C LEU A 100 5.64 0.74 -10.35
N TYR A 101 4.77 1.65 -10.78
CA TYR A 101 3.41 1.35 -11.19
C TYR A 101 3.35 0.57 -12.51
N MET A 102 4.12 0.95 -13.53
CA MET A 102 4.04 0.33 -14.85
C MET A 102 4.91 -0.92 -14.99
N VAL A 103 6.10 -0.90 -14.38
CA VAL A 103 7.13 -1.91 -14.68
C VAL A 103 7.22 -2.95 -13.58
N HIS A 104 7.20 -2.52 -12.32
CA HIS A 104 7.63 -3.36 -11.20
C HIS A 104 6.48 -3.94 -10.38
N ARG A 105 5.27 -3.37 -10.44
CA ARG A 105 4.15 -3.77 -9.57
C ARG A 105 3.75 -5.24 -9.65
N GLU A 106 3.98 -5.88 -10.79
CA GLU A 106 3.62 -7.29 -11.03
C GLU A 106 4.72 -8.26 -10.56
N ASP A 107 5.92 -7.77 -10.21
CA ASP A 107 6.99 -8.60 -9.63
C ASP A 107 6.79 -8.70 -8.12
N GLU A 108 6.10 -9.76 -7.69
CA GLU A 108 5.82 -10.05 -6.27
C GLU A 108 7.07 -10.02 -5.39
N ARG A 109 8.22 -10.52 -5.87
CA ARG A 109 9.46 -10.54 -5.09
C ARG A 109 9.94 -9.12 -4.82
N LEU A 110 9.89 -8.25 -5.83
CA LEU A 110 10.27 -6.85 -5.71
C LEU A 110 9.27 -6.06 -4.86
N MET A 111 7.98 -6.24 -5.05
CA MET A 111 6.95 -5.57 -4.26
C MET A 111 6.99 -5.98 -2.79
N ARG A 112 7.26 -7.27 -2.51
CA ARG A 112 7.50 -7.73 -1.15
C ARG A 112 8.72 -7.07 -0.53
N ALA A 113 9.83 -6.94 -1.28
CA ALA A 113 11.02 -6.24 -0.80
C ALA A 113 10.75 -4.76 -0.53
N PHE A 114 10.00 -4.10 -1.41
CA PHE A 114 9.56 -2.71 -1.23
C PHE A 114 8.82 -2.52 0.09
N VAL A 115 7.82 -3.37 0.36
CA VAL A 115 7.02 -3.28 1.59
C VAL A 115 7.86 -3.61 2.83
N VAL A 116 8.50 -4.78 2.85
CA VAL A 116 9.11 -5.32 4.07
C VAL A 116 10.45 -4.67 4.39
N ARG A 117 11.26 -4.33 3.37
CA ARG A 117 12.63 -3.84 3.57
C ARG A 117 12.71 -2.32 3.46
N ALA A 118 12.02 -1.72 2.50
CA ALA A 118 12.14 -0.30 2.22
C ALA A 118 11.05 0.56 2.91
N GLY A 119 10.10 -0.05 3.63
CA GLY A 119 9.00 0.70 4.26
C GLY A 119 7.99 1.25 3.24
N GLY A 120 7.86 0.57 2.10
CA GLY A 120 7.14 1.05 0.92
C GLY A 120 5.68 1.46 1.19
N LEU A 121 4.95 0.72 2.04
CA LEU A 121 3.57 1.07 2.40
C LEU A 121 3.49 2.47 3.01
N ARG A 122 4.35 2.79 3.97
CA ARG A 122 4.36 4.10 4.62
C ARG A 122 4.65 5.22 3.61
N THR A 123 5.58 4.98 2.67
CA THR A 123 5.90 5.96 1.63
C THR A 123 4.71 6.20 0.70
N LEU A 124 4.03 5.14 0.24
CA LEU A 124 2.85 5.27 -0.62
C LEU A 124 1.70 6.00 0.09
N VAL A 125 1.49 5.73 1.38
CA VAL A 125 0.49 6.46 2.19
C VAL A 125 0.81 7.95 2.24
N GLY A 126 2.09 8.31 2.42
CA GLY A 126 2.54 9.69 2.38
C GLY A 126 2.31 10.40 1.04
N LEU A 127 2.33 9.65 -0.07
CA LEU A 127 2.06 10.17 -1.43
C LEU A 127 0.58 10.45 -1.68
N LEU A 128 -0.36 9.86 -0.94
CA LEU A 128 -1.80 10.13 -1.14
C LEU A 128 -2.18 11.58 -0.81
N ALA A 129 -1.35 12.27 -0.03
CA ALA A 129 -1.50 13.68 0.30
C ALA A 129 -0.84 14.62 -0.75
N ASP A 130 -0.27 14.10 -1.84
CA ASP A 130 0.37 14.92 -2.86
C ASP A 130 -0.67 15.71 -3.69
N ASP A 131 -0.29 16.91 -4.14
CA ASP A 131 -1.13 17.76 -4.98
C ASP A 131 -1.26 17.20 -6.41
N ASN A 132 -0.24 16.46 -6.88
CA ASN A 132 -0.23 15.85 -8.19
C ASN A 132 -1.16 14.62 -8.21
N VAL A 133 -2.30 14.78 -8.87
CA VAL A 133 -3.34 13.75 -9.00
C VAL A 133 -2.81 12.46 -9.62
N TYR A 134 -1.84 12.53 -10.52
CA TYR A 134 -1.23 11.34 -11.13
C TYR A 134 -0.42 10.53 -10.14
N ILE A 135 0.35 11.20 -9.27
CA ILE A 135 1.10 10.52 -8.20
C ILE A 135 0.12 9.85 -7.23
N VAL A 136 -0.93 10.57 -6.82
CA VAL A 136 -1.96 10.01 -5.92
C VAL A 136 -2.65 8.81 -6.55
N SER A 137 -3.03 8.90 -7.83
CA SER A 137 -3.68 7.79 -8.55
C SER A 137 -2.79 6.56 -8.64
N GLN A 138 -1.53 6.73 -9.03
CA GLN A 138 -0.59 5.62 -9.13
C GLN A 138 -0.26 5.02 -7.75
N ALA A 139 -0.07 5.85 -6.73
CA ALA A 139 0.19 5.39 -5.37
C ALA A 139 -1.00 4.61 -4.80
N LEU A 140 -2.23 5.09 -5.01
CA LEU A 140 -3.46 4.42 -4.58
C LEU A 140 -3.62 3.07 -5.29
N ASP A 141 -3.37 3.02 -6.59
CA ASP A 141 -3.46 1.77 -7.36
C ASP A 141 -2.37 0.77 -6.98
N THR A 142 -1.15 1.24 -6.70
CA THR A 142 -0.09 0.38 -6.17
C THR A 142 -0.46 -0.14 -4.78
N LEU A 143 -1.02 0.69 -3.88
CA LEU A 143 -1.52 0.24 -2.58
C LEU A 143 -2.61 -0.82 -2.73
N TYR A 144 -3.54 -0.62 -3.66
CA TYR A 144 -4.60 -1.59 -3.96
C TYR A 144 -4.01 -2.91 -4.50
N SER A 145 -3.09 -2.86 -5.45
CA SER A 145 -2.41 -4.05 -5.98
C SER A 145 -1.67 -4.83 -4.88
N LEU A 146 -1.05 -4.12 -3.94
CA LEU A 146 -0.34 -4.72 -2.80
C LEU A 146 -1.26 -5.51 -1.86
N THR A 147 -2.57 -5.24 -1.81
CA THR A 147 -3.50 -6.08 -1.01
C THR A 147 -3.56 -7.51 -1.54
N GLY A 148 -3.25 -7.73 -2.83
CA GLY A 148 -3.16 -9.04 -3.45
C GLY A 148 -1.98 -9.90 -2.98
N LEU A 149 -0.97 -9.31 -2.34
CA LEU A 149 0.17 -10.04 -1.76
C LEU A 149 -0.19 -10.81 -0.48
N PHE A 150 -1.35 -10.52 0.11
CA PHE A 150 -1.74 -11.08 1.39
C PHE A 150 -2.72 -12.23 1.18
N ASP A 151 -2.29 -13.44 1.55
CA ASP A 151 -3.21 -14.57 1.66
C ASP A 151 -3.99 -14.49 2.97
N TRP A 152 -5.16 -13.87 2.91
CA TRP A 152 -6.07 -13.76 4.05
C TRP A 152 -6.55 -15.11 4.59
N HIS A 153 -6.56 -16.15 3.76
CA HIS A 153 -7.10 -17.44 4.11
C HIS A 153 -6.06 -18.36 4.75
N ALA A 154 -4.79 -17.97 4.75
CA ALA A 154 -3.72 -18.72 5.38
C ALA A 154 -3.78 -18.56 6.92
N ASP A 155 -4.13 -19.64 7.60
CA ASP A 155 -3.98 -19.78 9.06
C ASP A 155 -3.04 -20.98 9.36
N PRO A 156 -1.80 -20.75 9.83
CA PRO A 156 -1.19 -19.47 10.19
C PRO A 156 -0.79 -18.62 8.97
N PRO A 157 -0.58 -17.30 9.14
CA PRO A 157 -0.14 -16.43 8.05
C PRO A 157 1.22 -16.89 7.52
N SER A 158 1.33 -16.97 6.20
CA SER A 158 2.54 -17.41 5.48
C SER A 158 3.68 -16.39 5.56
N ASP A 159 3.36 -15.10 5.72
CA ASP A 159 4.33 -14.00 5.68
C ASP A 159 4.14 -12.99 6.81
N ARG A 160 4.66 -13.32 8.00
CA ARG A 160 4.56 -12.46 9.19
C ARG A 160 5.19 -11.07 9.01
N PRO A 161 6.39 -10.91 8.42
CA PRO A 161 6.96 -9.59 8.18
C PRO A 161 6.04 -8.68 7.35
N LEU A 162 5.46 -9.23 6.28
CA LEU A 162 4.55 -8.48 5.42
C LEU A 162 3.28 -8.08 6.19
N LEU A 163 2.70 -9.00 6.97
CA LEU A 163 1.54 -8.75 7.82
C LEU A 163 1.82 -7.67 8.88
N GLN A 164 3.02 -7.68 9.48
CA GLN A 164 3.42 -6.65 10.44
C GLN A 164 3.46 -5.26 9.80
N CYS A 165 3.98 -5.12 8.57
CA CYS A 165 3.98 -3.83 7.88
C CYS A 165 2.58 -3.25 7.65
N MET A 166 1.56 -4.10 7.44
CA MET A 166 0.16 -3.64 7.38
C MET A 166 -0.39 -3.23 8.75
N ALA A 167 0.00 -3.95 9.81
CA ALA A 167 -0.34 -3.60 11.18
C ALA A 167 0.25 -2.25 11.59
N ASP A 168 1.49 -1.97 11.16
CA ASP A 168 2.19 -0.72 11.45
C ASP A 168 1.48 0.50 10.84
N LEU A 169 0.60 0.33 9.85
CA LEU A 169 -0.25 1.42 9.34
C LEU A 169 -1.27 1.94 10.37
N ALA A 170 -1.53 1.18 11.44
CA ALA A 170 -2.36 1.61 12.56
C ALA A 170 -1.71 2.72 13.40
N HIS A 171 -0.39 2.93 13.28
CA HIS A 171 0.28 3.96 14.06
C HIS A 171 -0.18 5.36 13.65
N ALA A 172 -0.48 6.20 14.65
CA ALA A 172 -1.07 7.53 14.45
C ALA A 172 -0.18 8.45 13.59
N ASP A 173 1.14 8.30 13.66
CA ASP A 173 2.11 9.08 12.89
C ASP A 173 2.18 8.70 11.41
N VAL A 174 1.61 7.55 11.01
CA VAL A 174 1.49 7.15 9.60
C VAL A 174 0.33 7.88 8.93
N GLY A 175 -0.75 8.19 9.68
CA GLY A 175 -1.90 8.91 9.15
C GLY A 175 -2.69 8.15 8.08
N PHE A 176 -2.64 6.81 8.06
CA PHE A 176 -3.21 5.97 7.00
C PHE A 176 -4.69 6.23 6.71
N VAL A 177 -5.54 6.21 7.73
CA VAL A 177 -6.98 6.44 7.55
C VAL A 177 -7.26 7.86 7.06
N ARG A 178 -6.54 8.87 7.57
CA ARG A 178 -6.65 10.27 7.11
C ARG A 178 -6.19 10.43 5.66
N ALA A 179 -5.16 9.71 5.24
CA ALA A 179 -4.69 9.70 3.87
C ALA A 179 -5.75 9.14 2.90
N LEU A 180 -6.43 8.04 3.29
CA LEU A 180 -7.54 7.47 2.53
C LEU A 180 -8.79 8.36 2.55
N GLU A 181 -9.06 9.06 3.65
CA GLU A 181 -10.10 10.08 3.71
C GLU A 181 -9.87 11.21 2.69
N GLY A 182 -8.61 11.59 2.44
CA GLY A 182 -8.27 12.55 1.38
C GLY A 182 -8.74 12.12 -0.03
N CYS A 183 -9.02 10.84 -0.24
CA CYS A 183 -9.57 10.29 -1.48
C CYS A 183 -11.11 10.30 -1.53
N PHE A 184 -11.78 10.68 -0.43
CA PHE A 184 -13.24 10.69 -0.32
C PHE A 184 -13.89 11.52 -1.43
N GLU A 185 -13.39 12.71 -1.73
CA GLU A 185 -14.02 13.63 -2.70
C GLU A 185 -13.85 13.23 -4.18
N ASN A 186 -13.37 12.02 -4.49
CA ASN A 186 -13.19 11.54 -5.87
C ASN A 186 -12.34 12.52 -6.71
N ARG A 187 -11.10 12.79 -6.26
CA ARG A 187 -10.13 13.63 -7.00
C ARG A 187 -9.91 13.20 -8.45
N PHE A 188 -10.16 11.92 -8.73
CA PHE A 188 -10.18 11.30 -10.05
C PHE A 188 -11.21 10.15 -10.04
N PRO A 189 -11.66 9.66 -11.21
CA PRO A 189 -12.65 8.57 -11.29
C PRO A 189 -12.23 7.32 -10.51
N GLY A 190 -13.12 6.80 -9.66
CA GLY A 190 -12.88 5.58 -8.87
C GLY A 190 -11.97 5.74 -7.66
N CYS A 191 -11.44 6.95 -7.39
CA CYS A 191 -10.55 7.23 -6.26
C CYS A 191 -11.16 6.83 -4.91
N SER A 192 -12.39 7.27 -4.63
CA SER A 192 -13.09 7.00 -3.37
C SER A 192 -13.36 5.50 -3.20
N PHE A 193 -13.86 4.83 -4.25
CA PHE A 193 -14.14 3.40 -4.18
C PHE A 193 -12.88 2.57 -3.93
N ARG A 194 -11.75 2.90 -4.58
CA ARG A 194 -10.46 2.23 -4.35
C ARG A 194 -9.96 2.47 -2.92
N ALA A 195 -10.02 3.70 -2.44
CA ALA A 195 -9.64 4.02 -1.05
C ALA A 195 -10.51 3.26 -0.04
N LEU A 196 -11.83 3.19 -0.26
CA LEU A 196 -12.74 2.43 0.58
C LEU A 196 -12.44 0.93 0.55
N THR A 197 -12.08 0.38 -0.61
CA THR A 197 -11.73 -1.04 -0.75
C THR A 197 -10.43 -1.37 -0.03
N ILE A 198 -9.42 -0.51 -0.13
CA ILE A 198 -8.17 -0.62 0.65
C ILE A 198 -8.47 -0.57 2.15
N LEU A 199 -9.33 0.37 2.59
CA LEU A 199 -9.73 0.47 4.00
C LEU A 199 -10.47 -0.78 4.46
N ALA A 200 -11.41 -1.29 3.67
CA ALA A 200 -12.17 -2.51 3.94
C ALA A 200 -11.24 -3.71 4.15
N PHE A 201 -10.30 -3.89 3.21
CA PHE A 201 -9.27 -4.91 3.29
C PHE A 201 -8.46 -4.75 4.57
N TRP A 202 -7.88 -3.57 4.82
CA TRP A 202 -7.03 -3.35 5.99
C TRP A 202 -7.78 -3.60 7.30
N LEU A 203 -9.01 -3.07 7.46
CA LEU A 203 -9.82 -3.27 8.66
C LEU A 203 -10.09 -4.74 8.94
N GLY A 204 -10.46 -5.51 7.91
CA GLY A 204 -10.66 -6.93 8.11
C GLY A 204 -9.34 -7.66 8.42
N LEU A 205 -8.20 -7.22 7.88
CA LEU A 205 -6.91 -7.89 8.02
C LEU A 205 -6.47 -7.79 9.48
N ILE A 206 -6.56 -6.57 10.02
CA ILE A 206 -6.33 -6.28 11.43
C ILE A 206 -7.28 -7.09 12.30
N ARG A 207 -8.58 -7.06 11.97
CA ARG A 207 -9.60 -7.83 12.70
C ARG A 207 -9.30 -9.33 12.73
N PHE A 208 -8.86 -9.91 11.61
CA PHE A 208 -8.65 -11.34 11.49
C PHE A 208 -7.40 -11.82 12.24
N PHE A 209 -6.26 -11.13 12.06
CA PHE A 209 -4.98 -11.60 12.58
C PHE A 209 -4.59 -11.00 13.94
N PHE A 210 -5.08 -9.82 14.29
CA PHE A 210 -4.60 -9.06 15.45
C PHE A 210 -5.63 -8.91 16.57
N CYS A 211 -6.92 -9.18 16.30
CA CYS A 211 -7.97 -9.01 17.30
C CYS A 211 -8.46 -10.35 17.88
N LYS A 212 -8.52 -10.41 19.21
CA LYS A 212 -9.09 -11.57 19.92
C LYS A 212 -10.57 -11.71 19.55
N GLY A 213 -10.99 -12.93 19.21
CA GLY A 213 -12.37 -13.21 18.82
C GLY A 213 -12.80 -12.54 17.51
N ARG A 214 -11.85 -12.01 16.72
CA ARG A 214 -12.13 -11.28 15.48
C ARG A 214 -13.08 -10.09 15.67
N VAL A 215 -12.98 -9.43 16.82
CA VAL A 215 -13.74 -8.20 17.13
C VAL A 215 -12.78 -7.02 17.12
N LEU A 216 -12.95 -6.12 16.16
CA LEU A 216 -12.22 -4.86 16.07
C LEU A 216 -13.19 -3.72 16.40
N ARG A 217 -12.85 -2.93 17.41
CA ARG A 217 -13.61 -1.72 17.79
C ARG A 217 -12.96 -0.50 17.16
N LEU A 218 -13.75 0.30 16.47
CA LEU A 218 -13.27 1.50 15.79
C LEU A 218 -13.50 2.75 16.64
N GLY A 219 -12.60 3.72 16.53
CA GLY A 219 -12.78 5.04 17.10
C GLY A 219 -13.94 5.80 16.45
N PRO A 220 -14.52 6.80 17.12
CA PRO A 220 -15.64 7.59 16.61
C PRO A 220 -15.31 8.23 15.26
N ASP A 221 -14.11 8.80 15.10
CA ASP A 221 -13.66 9.44 13.86
C ASP A 221 -13.74 8.49 12.64
N VAL A 222 -13.37 7.21 12.82
CA VAL A 222 -13.38 6.21 11.74
C VAL A 222 -14.80 5.73 11.46
N LEU A 223 -15.63 5.57 12.49
CA LEU A 223 -17.05 5.22 12.33
C LEU A 223 -17.83 6.33 11.61
N ASP A 224 -17.59 7.59 11.98
CA ASP A 224 -18.20 8.76 11.33
C ASP A 224 -17.75 8.87 9.87
N LEU A 225 -16.49 8.54 9.58
CA LEU A 225 -15.99 8.46 8.20
C LEU A 225 -16.71 7.36 7.40
N LEU A 226 -16.87 6.15 7.94
CA LEU A 226 -17.63 5.08 7.29
C LEU A 226 -19.12 5.45 7.10
N HIS A 227 -19.69 6.16 8.07
CA HIS A 227 -21.05 6.68 7.98
C HIS A 227 -21.18 7.68 6.82
N ARG A 228 -20.23 8.62 6.67
CA ARG A 228 -20.22 9.56 5.54
C ARG A 228 -20.16 8.84 4.20
N TRP A 229 -19.34 7.80 4.07
CA TRP A 229 -19.33 6.98 2.85
C TRP A 229 -20.69 6.29 2.59
N SER A 230 -21.35 5.78 3.63
CA SER A 230 -22.62 5.01 3.47
C SER A 230 -23.84 5.87 3.15
N VAL A 231 -23.83 7.15 3.53
CA VAL A 231 -24.93 8.09 3.22
C VAL A 231 -24.71 8.90 1.96
N ARG A 232 -23.51 8.83 1.36
CA ARG A 232 -23.19 9.56 0.14
C ARG A 232 -24.09 9.12 -1.02
N ARG A 233 -24.54 10.10 -1.81
CA ARG A 233 -25.42 9.89 -2.98
C ARG A 233 -24.85 10.46 -4.28
N ASP A 234 -23.97 11.45 -4.19
CA ASP A 234 -23.47 12.17 -5.36
C ASP A 234 -22.25 11.49 -5.98
N GLY A 235 -22.38 11.09 -7.25
CA GLY A 235 -21.26 10.56 -8.05
C GLY A 235 -20.70 9.22 -7.58
N VAL A 236 -21.45 8.48 -6.75
CA VAL A 236 -21.04 7.19 -6.17
C VAL A 236 -21.69 6.03 -6.91
N GLY A 237 -20.89 5.02 -7.27
CA GLY A 237 -21.39 3.79 -7.87
C GLY A 237 -22.13 2.91 -6.86
N GLU A 238 -23.05 2.06 -7.32
CA GLU A 238 -23.83 1.20 -6.42
C GLU A 238 -22.96 0.28 -5.55
N ASP A 239 -21.86 -0.23 -6.09
CA ASP A 239 -21.00 -1.18 -5.39
C ASP A 239 -20.20 -0.51 -4.27
N GLU A 240 -19.77 0.74 -4.49
CA GLU A 240 -19.14 1.56 -3.44
C GLU A 240 -20.13 1.80 -2.30
N LEU A 241 -21.37 2.18 -2.61
CA LEU A 241 -22.41 2.40 -1.61
C LEU A 241 -22.74 1.12 -0.83
N LYS A 242 -22.88 -0.02 -1.53
CA LYS A 242 -23.13 -1.33 -0.90
C LYS A 242 -21.99 -1.70 0.06
N LEU A 243 -20.74 -1.52 -0.37
CA LEU A 243 -19.56 -1.78 0.45
C LEU A 243 -19.53 -0.85 1.69
N ALA A 244 -19.77 0.44 1.51
CA ALA A 244 -19.79 1.42 2.59
C ALA A 244 -20.85 1.09 3.64
N CYS A 245 -22.08 0.78 3.22
CA CYS A 245 -23.15 0.34 4.11
C CYS A 245 -22.76 -0.92 4.87
N ALA A 246 -22.23 -1.93 4.17
CA ALA A 246 -21.81 -3.18 4.81
C ALA A 246 -20.72 -2.98 5.87
N LEU A 247 -19.72 -2.13 5.59
CA LEU A 247 -18.66 -1.82 6.54
C LEU A 247 -19.19 -1.06 7.75
N HIS A 248 -19.97 0.00 7.53
CA HIS A 248 -20.56 0.76 8.61
C HIS A 248 -21.43 -0.14 9.50
N ASP A 249 -22.32 -0.95 8.92
CA ASP A 249 -23.22 -1.84 9.66
C ASP A 249 -22.50 -2.97 10.40
N ASP A 250 -21.34 -3.42 9.91
CA ASP A 250 -20.51 -4.43 10.57
C ASP A 250 -19.79 -3.82 11.80
N PHE A 251 -19.07 -2.71 11.60
CA PHE A 251 -18.23 -2.12 12.65
C PHE A 251 -19.01 -1.29 13.68
N ALA A 252 -20.18 -0.73 13.33
CA ALA A 252 -21.02 0.00 14.29
C ALA A 252 -21.65 -0.88 15.38
N ARG A 253 -21.64 -2.21 15.22
CA ARG A 253 -22.16 -3.17 16.22
C ARG A 253 -21.30 -3.26 17.47
N PHE A 254 -20.06 -2.78 17.41
CA PHE A 254 -19.07 -2.91 18.48
C PHE A 254 -18.54 -1.53 18.91
N PRO A 255 -19.40 -0.63 19.43
CA PRO A 255 -18.95 0.69 19.89
C PRO A 255 -17.90 0.56 21.00
N LEU A 256 -17.05 1.58 21.13
CA LEU A 256 -16.13 1.67 22.28
C LEU A 256 -16.96 1.81 23.56
N ASP A 257 -16.58 1.10 24.63
CA ASP A 257 -17.24 1.28 25.93
C ASP A 257 -16.95 2.72 26.43
N ASP A 258 -17.99 3.45 26.84
CA ASP A 258 -17.95 4.87 27.25
C ASP A 258 -16.91 5.21 28.35
N GLY A 259 -16.33 4.20 29.00
CA GLY A 259 -15.27 4.34 30.01
C GLY A 259 -13.89 4.73 29.45
N ALA A 260 -13.62 4.48 28.16
CA ALA A 260 -12.32 4.79 27.52
C ALA A 260 -12.29 6.16 26.82
N ALA A 261 -13.46 6.75 26.51
CA ALA A 261 -13.60 7.93 25.66
C ALA A 261 -13.27 9.29 26.32
N ARG A 262 -12.79 9.31 27.58
CA ARG A 262 -12.48 10.55 28.31
C ARG A 262 -11.05 11.09 28.13
N SER A 263 -10.21 10.38 27.38
CA SER A 263 -8.90 10.89 26.96
C SER A 263 -9.02 11.30 25.50
N GLY A 264 -9.11 12.61 25.24
CA GLY A 264 -9.28 13.19 23.91
C GLY A 264 -8.04 13.06 23.03
N ASP A 265 -7.68 11.83 22.70
CA ASP A 265 -6.60 11.51 21.76
C ASP A 265 -7.22 10.81 20.54
N SER A 266 -7.02 11.38 19.35
CA SER A 266 -7.52 10.92 18.04
C SER A 266 -6.72 9.71 17.55
N SER A 267 -6.53 8.73 18.43
CA SER A 267 -5.77 7.52 18.20
C SER A 267 -6.69 6.32 18.28
N LEU A 268 -6.48 5.34 17.40
CA LEU A 268 -6.88 3.96 17.67
C LEU A 268 -6.36 3.64 19.07
N THR A 269 -7.24 3.59 20.08
CA THR A 269 -6.87 3.07 21.39
C THR A 269 -6.85 1.55 21.26
N THR A 270 -5.84 1.06 20.55
CA THR A 270 -5.28 -0.24 20.85
C THR A 270 -4.70 -0.09 22.24
N GLU A 271 -5.47 -0.48 23.27
CA GLU A 271 -4.81 -1.15 24.38
C GLU A 271 -3.86 -2.14 23.72
N ARG A 272 -2.56 -1.86 23.85
CA ARG A 272 -1.49 -2.70 23.33
C ARG A 272 -1.87 -4.11 23.77
N PRO A 273 -2.28 -5.01 22.86
CA PRO A 273 -2.72 -6.31 23.29
C PRO A 273 -1.52 -6.89 24.02
N GLU A 274 -1.71 -7.41 25.24
CA GLU A 274 -0.63 -8.01 26.04
C GLU A 274 0.12 -9.10 25.24
N ASN A 275 -0.46 -9.56 24.12
CA ASN A 275 0.13 -10.48 23.15
C ASN A 275 1.09 -9.84 22.12
N LEU A 276 1.17 -8.51 21.96
CA LEU A 276 2.21 -7.86 21.15
C LEU A 276 3.55 -7.79 21.91
N GLU A 277 3.50 -7.74 23.25
CA GLU A 277 4.69 -7.91 24.09
C GLU A 277 5.19 -9.36 24.07
N LEU A 278 4.33 -10.37 23.96
CA LEU A 278 4.80 -11.75 23.81
C LEU A 278 5.58 -12.00 22.52
N ALA A 279 5.31 -11.25 21.45
CA ALA A 279 6.06 -11.37 20.19
C ALA A 279 7.39 -10.59 20.20
N THR A 280 7.51 -9.55 21.03
CA THR A 280 8.74 -8.74 21.16
C THR A 280 9.64 -9.17 22.33
N ALA A 281 9.09 -9.81 23.37
CA ALA A 281 9.82 -10.28 24.55
C ALA A 281 10.39 -11.71 24.43
N ALA A 282 10.09 -12.44 23.36
CA ALA A 282 10.61 -13.78 23.10
C ALA A 282 11.88 -13.77 22.23
N LEU A 283 12.90 -13.04 22.65
CA LEU A 283 14.26 -13.18 22.16
C LEU A 283 15.23 -13.27 23.35
N PRO A 284 15.70 -14.47 23.75
CA PRO A 284 16.92 -14.58 24.50
C PRO A 284 18.12 -14.81 23.57
N ALA A 285 19.19 -14.09 23.91
CA ALA A 285 20.52 -14.25 23.37
C ALA A 285 21.09 -15.66 23.57
N ALA A 286 21.89 -16.10 22.60
CA ALA A 286 23.01 -17.04 22.66
C ALA A 286 22.84 -18.45 23.31
N VAL A 287 23.10 -19.47 22.47
CA VAL A 287 23.98 -20.64 22.71
C VAL A 287 23.75 -21.47 24.00
N GLN A 288 23.11 -22.65 23.88
CA GLN A 288 23.66 -24.00 24.18
C GLN A 288 22.60 -25.13 24.13
N ALA A 289 22.99 -26.23 23.48
CA ALA A 289 22.70 -27.66 23.72
C ALA A 289 21.25 -28.24 23.81
N THR A 290 21.05 -29.23 22.94
CA THR A 290 20.15 -30.42 22.80
C THR A 290 19.72 -31.18 24.10
N PRO A 291 18.84 -32.23 24.05
CA PRO A 291 17.37 -32.30 23.86
C PRO A 291 16.61 -33.03 25.02
N ALA A 292 15.25 -33.06 24.96
CA ALA A 292 14.40 -34.28 25.09
C ALA A 292 13.05 -34.13 25.85
N ARG A 293 12.01 -34.73 25.23
CA ARG A 293 10.85 -35.52 25.75
C ARG A 293 9.81 -34.96 26.76
N ALA A 294 8.59 -34.85 26.22
CA ALA A 294 7.34 -35.58 26.56
C ALA A 294 6.52 -35.31 27.85
N ALA A 295 5.20 -35.23 27.57
CA ALA A 295 4.04 -35.79 28.30
C ALA A 295 3.10 -34.81 29.03
N GLY A 296 1.88 -34.69 28.47
CA GLY A 296 0.62 -35.06 29.13
C GLY A 296 -0.10 -34.02 30.00
N GLY A 297 -1.42 -33.90 29.81
CA GLY A 297 -2.31 -33.32 30.84
C GLY A 297 -3.60 -32.71 30.31
N VAL A 298 -4.72 -33.38 30.58
CA VAL A 298 -6.11 -33.08 30.20
C VAL A 298 -6.84 -32.22 31.24
N ALA A 299 -7.75 -31.34 30.79
CA ALA A 299 -9.05 -30.92 31.37
C ALA A 299 -9.33 -29.46 30.92
N GLY A 300 -10.49 -29.04 30.41
CA GLY A 300 -11.87 -29.47 30.61
C GLY A 300 -12.65 -28.28 31.21
N SER A 301 -13.31 -27.46 30.39
CA SER A 301 -14.38 -26.56 30.84
C SER A 301 -15.21 -26.07 29.66
N ALA A 302 -16.51 -26.35 29.72
CA ALA A 302 -17.52 -25.91 28.76
C ALA A 302 -17.79 -24.41 28.95
N ALA A 303 -17.50 -23.62 27.91
CA ALA A 303 -17.94 -22.25 27.80
C ALA A 303 -18.98 -22.16 26.69
N VAL A 304 -20.09 -21.50 26.99
CA VAL A 304 -21.19 -21.20 26.07
C VAL A 304 -20.62 -20.40 24.89
N GLU A 305 -20.66 -21.01 23.71
CA GLU A 305 -20.16 -20.48 22.46
C GLU A 305 -21.08 -19.33 21.99
N PRO A 306 -20.59 -18.09 21.85
CA PRO A 306 -21.38 -17.02 21.24
C PRO A 306 -21.61 -17.34 19.75
N PRO A 307 -22.74 -16.89 19.15
CA PRO A 307 -23.06 -17.19 17.77
C PRO A 307 -21.93 -16.73 16.85
N LEU A 308 -21.44 -17.66 16.02
CA LEU A 308 -20.45 -17.41 14.99
C LEU A 308 -20.86 -16.19 14.15
N PRO A 309 -20.00 -15.16 14.02
CA PRO A 309 -20.28 -14.06 13.12
C PRO A 309 -20.35 -14.60 11.69
N SER A 310 -21.31 -14.06 10.94
CA SER A 310 -21.50 -14.32 9.52
C SER A 310 -20.18 -14.21 8.77
N ALA A 311 -19.92 -15.12 7.81
CA ALA A 311 -18.73 -15.04 6.97
C ALA A 311 -18.60 -13.64 6.36
N PRO A 312 -17.37 -13.07 6.33
CA PRO A 312 -17.16 -11.74 5.78
C PRO A 312 -17.57 -11.67 4.31
N VAL A 313 -18.05 -10.49 3.90
CA VAL A 313 -18.45 -10.19 2.52
C VAL A 313 -17.30 -10.55 1.57
N PRO A 314 -17.52 -11.41 0.57
CA PRO A 314 -16.48 -11.76 -0.38
C PRO A 314 -16.11 -10.50 -1.18
N ILE A 315 -14.90 -9.99 -0.96
CA ILE A 315 -14.28 -8.99 -1.84
C ILE A 315 -13.92 -9.74 -3.12
N ALA A 316 -14.72 -9.56 -4.17
CA ALA A 316 -14.42 -10.13 -5.47
C ALA A 316 -13.05 -9.61 -5.94
N LYS A 317 -12.19 -10.52 -6.42
CA LYS A 317 -11.00 -10.15 -7.20
C LYS A 317 -11.47 -9.44 -8.47
N ALA A 318 -11.61 -8.12 -8.42
CA ALA A 318 -11.76 -7.29 -9.61
C ALA A 318 -10.37 -7.17 -10.24
N ALA A 319 -10.03 -8.15 -11.08
CA ALA A 319 -8.87 -8.10 -11.96
C ALA A 319 -9.22 -7.27 -13.20
N GLY A 320 -8.43 -6.23 -13.44
CA GLY A 320 -8.06 -5.75 -14.77
C GLY A 320 -9.16 -5.20 -15.67
N ALA A 321 -9.37 -3.89 -15.59
CA ALA A 321 -9.61 -3.01 -16.74
C ALA A 321 -9.73 -1.59 -16.18
N ASP A 322 -8.70 -0.77 -16.36
CA ASP A 322 -8.80 0.71 -16.45
C ASP A 322 -7.40 1.27 -16.65
N ALA A 323 -6.85 1.04 -17.85
CA ALA A 323 -5.65 1.72 -18.35
C ALA A 323 -6.02 3.03 -19.08
N GLN A 324 -7.09 3.72 -18.64
CA GLN A 324 -7.70 4.86 -19.36
C GLN A 324 -7.08 6.24 -19.04
N HIS A 325 -5.92 6.33 -18.41
CA HIS A 325 -5.42 7.62 -17.93
C HIS A 325 -3.97 7.97 -18.30
N TRP A 326 -3.55 7.59 -19.50
CA TRP A 326 -2.34 8.13 -20.13
C TRP A 326 -2.74 9.18 -21.18
N SER A 327 -3.02 10.42 -20.74
CA SER A 327 -3.07 11.56 -21.68
C SER A 327 -1.64 11.91 -22.08
N SER A 328 -1.41 12.27 -23.34
CA SER A 328 -0.10 12.73 -23.84
C SER A 328 0.48 13.88 -23.01
N ASP A 329 -0.39 14.67 -22.35
CA ASP A 329 -0.02 15.82 -21.52
C ASP A 329 0.92 15.46 -20.34
N VAL A 330 0.85 14.23 -19.81
CA VAL A 330 1.71 13.77 -18.70
C VAL A 330 3.16 13.54 -19.16
N LEU A 331 3.34 13.22 -20.44
CA LEU A 331 4.65 13.00 -21.02
C LEU A 331 5.28 14.34 -21.44
N ASP A 332 4.47 15.30 -21.87
CA ASP A 332 4.91 16.65 -22.23
C ASP A 332 5.36 17.47 -21.00
N GLU A 333 4.73 17.33 -19.82
CA GLU A 333 5.17 18.03 -18.58
C GLU A 333 6.51 17.53 -17.99
N LEU A 334 7.02 16.40 -18.48
CA LEU A 334 8.29 15.80 -18.04
C LEU A 334 9.49 16.14 -18.96
N ASP A 335 9.24 16.81 -20.09
CA ASP A 335 10.25 17.20 -21.07
C ASP A 335 10.68 18.68 -20.98
N ASP A 336 10.00 19.49 -20.17
CA ASP A 336 10.42 20.84 -19.73
C ASP A 336 11.15 20.85 -18.37
#